data_AF-A0A2V5PDI6-F1
#
_entry.id   AF-A0A2V5PDI6-F1
#
_cell.length_a   1.000
_cell.length_b   1.000
_cell.length_c   1.000
_cell.angle_alpha   90.00
_cell.angle_beta   90.00
_cell.angle_gamma   90.00
#
_symmetry.space_group_name_H-M   'P 1'
#
loop_
_entity.id
_entity.type
_entity.pdbx_description
1 polymer ?
#
loop_
_entity_poly.entity_id
_entity_poly.type
_entity_poly.pdbx_seq_one_letter_code
_entity_poly.pdbx_strand_id
1 'polypeptide(L)'
;MLSHLIDYTCWFNDYADGEWVMAQAAGRGKLADLHTSPDYLAGVAHFKNGVRGVYDCGAGAPDVPEVPYWWRKCRIGAQGSEGFAEVMTGGGWRAVTKSGGYQTGEGGMSYDYDMPPYVQQMADWLDDDKKVHPCCFANAYKGFEIMSALYRSVAEGGQVTLPLTTGADEIALLKEKVPVKKVRLTLAESAKEYPG
;
A
#
# COMPACT_ATOMS: atom_id res chain seq x y z
N MET A 1 6.87 0.59 -0.99
CA MET A 1 5.96 -0.37 -0.31
C MET A 1 4.53 0.18 -0.26
N LEU A 2 4.29 1.38 0.31
CA LEU A 2 2.93 1.95 0.41
C LEU A 2 2.17 1.96 -0.93
N SER A 3 2.84 2.34 -2.02
CA SER A 3 2.27 2.29 -3.38
C SER A 3 1.72 0.91 -3.77
N HIS A 4 2.42 -0.17 -3.44
CA HIS A 4 1.94 -1.54 -3.70
C HIS A 4 0.71 -1.89 -2.86
N LEU A 5 0.69 -1.50 -1.58
CA LEU A 5 -0.47 -1.76 -0.70
C LEU A 5 -1.72 -1.02 -1.20
N ILE A 6 -1.55 0.22 -1.68
CA ILE A 6 -2.63 1.00 -2.25
C ILE A 6 -3.11 0.38 -3.57
N ASP A 7 -2.18 -0.03 -4.45
CA ASP A 7 -2.54 -0.68 -5.71
C ASP A 7 -3.31 -1.99 -5.49
N TYR A 8 -2.86 -2.84 -4.56
CA TYR A 8 -3.61 -4.05 -4.20
C TYR A 8 -4.98 -3.73 -3.60
N THR A 9 -5.08 -2.66 -2.78
CA THR A 9 -6.39 -2.22 -2.26
C THR A 9 -7.30 -1.79 -3.40
N CYS A 10 -6.79 -1.04 -4.38
CA CYS A 10 -7.56 -0.63 -5.55
C CYS A 10 -7.98 -1.86 -6.37
N TRP A 11 -7.05 -2.77 -6.66
CA TRP A 11 -7.31 -3.97 -7.44
C TRP A 11 -8.35 -4.89 -6.78
N PHE A 12 -8.22 -5.19 -5.49
CA PHE A 12 -9.19 -5.99 -4.74
C PHE A 12 -10.55 -5.31 -4.56
N ASN A 13 -10.61 -3.99 -4.76
CA ASN A 13 -11.82 -3.19 -4.66
C ASN A 13 -12.33 -2.75 -6.05
N ASP A 14 -12.02 -3.53 -7.09
CA ASP A 14 -12.43 -3.31 -8.49
C ASP A 14 -12.15 -1.88 -9.00
N TYR A 15 -11.04 -1.29 -8.54
CA TYR A 15 -10.60 0.08 -8.81
C TYR A 15 -11.68 1.15 -8.58
N ALA A 16 -12.55 0.93 -7.60
CA ALA A 16 -13.52 1.91 -7.15
C ALA A 16 -12.85 3.25 -6.82
N ASP A 17 -13.56 4.36 -7.05
CA ASP A 17 -13.01 5.69 -6.82
C ASP A 17 -12.83 5.97 -5.32
N GLY A 18 -11.69 6.57 -4.97
CA GLY A 18 -11.51 7.22 -3.68
C GLY A 18 -12.41 8.44 -3.54
N GLU A 19 -12.84 8.73 -2.32
CA GLU A 19 -13.66 9.90 -1.98
C GLU A 19 -12.89 10.87 -1.08
N TRP A 20 -12.18 10.34 -0.09
CA TRP A 20 -11.30 11.13 0.78
C TRP A 20 -10.28 10.25 1.49
N VAL A 21 -9.21 10.86 1.98
CA VAL A 21 -8.16 10.19 2.77
C VAL A 21 -7.83 10.97 4.03
N MET A 22 -7.19 10.33 4.99
CA MET A 22 -6.58 10.97 6.15
C MET A 22 -5.36 10.19 6.64
N ALA A 23 -4.26 10.86 6.99
CA ALA A 23 -3.03 10.20 7.40
C ALA A 23 -2.20 10.99 8.42
N GLN A 24 -1.25 10.29 9.04
CA GLN A 24 -0.15 10.84 9.82
C GLN A 24 1.16 10.12 9.47
N ALA A 25 2.28 10.83 9.52
CA ALA A 25 3.60 10.28 9.24
C ALA A 25 4.60 10.56 10.37
N ALA A 26 5.67 9.76 10.42
CA ALA A 26 6.78 9.98 11.33
C ALA A 26 8.11 9.66 10.66
N GLY A 27 9.15 10.37 11.08
CA GLY A 27 10.53 10.18 10.63
C GLY A 27 10.80 10.69 9.21
N ARG A 28 12.04 11.14 9.01
CA ARG A 28 12.50 11.83 7.80
C ARG A 28 13.73 11.16 7.16
N GLY A 29 14.26 10.09 7.75
CA GLY A 29 15.49 9.47 7.28
C GLY A 29 15.41 9.12 5.79
N LYS A 30 14.30 8.49 5.38
CA LYS A 30 14.03 8.12 3.98
C LYS A 30 13.63 9.28 3.07
N LEU A 31 13.39 10.49 3.59
CA LEU A 31 13.16 11.67 2.73
C LEU A 31 14.45 12.16 2.04
N ALA A 32 15.60 11.66 2.46
CA ALA A 32 16.91 11.90 1.83
C ALA A 32 17.37 10.75 0.92
N ASP A 33 16.61 9.64 0.85
CA ASP A 33 16.92 8.46 0.04
C ASP A 33 16.41 8.63 -1.41
N LEU A 34 16.95 7.82 -2.33
CA LEU A 34 16.49 7.64 -3.70
C LEU A 34 15.03 7.16 -3.75
N HIS A 35 14.62 6.31 -2.81
CA HIS A 35 13.23 5.91 -2.63
C HIS A 35 12.53 6.85 -1.64
N THR A 36 12.36 8.11 -2.05
CA THR A 36 11.96 9.17 -1.14
C THR A 36 10.58 8.95 -0.51
N SER A 37 10.53 8.80 0.81
CA SER A 37 9.28 8.61 1.58
C SER A 37 9.47 9.06 3.04
N PRO A 38 8.40 9.27 3.82
CA PRO A 38 8.55 9.29 5.28
C PRO A 38 9.04 7.92 5.78
N ASP A 39 9.62 7.86 6.98
CA ASP A 39 10.05 6.58 7.58
C ASP A 39 8.85 5.71 7.96
N TYR A 40 7.73 6.35 8.25
CA TYR A 40 6.48 5.72 8.64
C TYR A 40 5.27 6.52 8.19
N LEU A 41 4.21 5.84 7.75
CA LEU A 41 2.90 6.41 7.52
C LEU A 41 1.80 5.47 8.01
N ALA A 42 0.85 6.03 8.74
CA ALA A 42 -0.43 5.40 9.06
C ALA A 42 -1.57 6.25 8.50
N GLY A 43 -2.56 5.63 7.87
CA GLY A 43 -3.65 6.39 7.26
C GLY A 43 -4.78 5.53 6.76
N VAL A 44 -5.81 6.22 6.26
CA VAL A 44 -7.02 5.62 5.72
C VAL A 44 -7.41 6.26 4.40
N ALA A 45 -7.99 5.47 3.50
CA ALA A 45 -8.68 5.94 2.30
C ALA A 45 -10.13 5.44 2.32
N HIS A 46 -11.08 6.36 2.15
CA HIS A 46 -12.49 6.03 1.93
C HIS A 46 -12.77 5.96 0.43
N PHE A 47 -13.47 4.92 0.01
CA PHE A 47 -13.92 4.75 -1.36
C PHE A 47 -15.43 4.99 -1.47
N LYS A 48 -15.89 5.46 -2.64
CA LYS A 48 -17.30 5.79 -2.89
C LYS A 48 -18.27 4.61 -2.71
N ASN A 49 -17.76 3.38 -2.80
CA ASN A 49 -18.53 2.16 -2.56
C ASN A 49 -18.61 1.76 -1.07
N GLY A 50 -18.12 2.62 -0.17
CA GLY A 50 -18.14 2.40 1.29
C GLY A 50 -16.95 1.62 1.82
N VAL A 51 -16.09 1.07 0.96
CA VAL A 51 -14.87 0.36 1.38
C VAL A 51 -13.87 1.32 2.01
N ARG A 52 -13.09 0.78 2.96
CA ARG A 52 -12.06 1.51 3.70
C ARG A 52 -10.72 0.82 3.49
N GLY A 53 -9.78 1.49 2.83
CA GLY A 53 -8.37 1.15 2.89
C GLY A 53 -7.76 1.63 4.20
N VAL A 54 -7.04 0.76 4.90
CA VAL A 54 -6.30 1.10 6.13
C VAL A 54 -4.83 0.72 5.90
N TYR A 55 -3.94 1.68 6.10
CA TYR A 55 -2.54 1.55 5.77
C TYR A 55 -1.69 1.78 7.00
N ASP A 56 -0.72 0.89 7.18
CA ASP A 56 0.30 0.95 8.21
C ASP A 56 1.62 0.50 7.55
N CYS A 57 2.52 1.44 7.27
CA CYS A 57 3.66 1.19 6.40
C CYS A 57 4.92 1.88 6.91
N GLY A 58 6.01 1.12 7.03
CA GLY A 58 7.33 1.62 7.42
C GLY A 58 7.73 1.19 8.82
N ALA A 59 8.51 2.03 9.50
CA ALA A 59 9.21 1.68 10.75
C ALA A 59 8.28 1.23 11.89
N GLY A 60 7.09 1.82 11.98
CA GLY A 60 6.07 1.53 12.99
C GLY A 60 5.06 0.46 12.59
N ALA A 61 5.20 -0.17 11.43
CA ALA A 61 4.24 -1.17 10.99
C ALA A 61 4.24 -2.41 11.91
N PRO A 62 3.09 -3.08 12.10
CA PRO A 62 3.01 -4.31 12.89
C PRO A 62 3.93 -5.40 12.32
N ASP A 63 4.43 -6.25 13.21
CA ASP A 63 5.15 -7.44 12.76
C ASP A 63 4.23 -8.41 12.01
N VAL A 64 4.82 -9.13 11.06
CA VAL A 64 4.24 -10.29 10.38
C VAL A 64 5.14 -11.49 10.72
N PRO A 65 4.89 -12.17 11.85
CA PRO A 65 5.78 -13.21 12.36
C PRO A 65 5.86 -14.45 11.46
N GLU A 66 4.86 -14.66 10.62
CA GLU A 66 4.81 -15.75 9.63
C GLU A 66 5.85 -15.55 8.50
N VAL A 67 6.39 -14.34 8.36
CA VAL A 67 7.33 -14.00 7.29
C VAL A 67 8.75 -13.83 7.87
N PRO A 68 9.72 -14.65 7.44
CA PRO A 68 11.06 -14.69 8.05
C PRO A 68 11.95 -13.51 7.64
N TYR A 69 11.73 -12.90 6.46
CA TYR A 69 12.57 -11.82 5.96
C TYR A 69 11.89 -10.47 6.15
N TRP A 70 12.61 -9.51 6.76
CA TRP A 70 12.09 -8.17 7.07
C TRP A 70 11.48 -7.45 5.85
N TRP A 71 12.11 -7.54 4.68
CA TRP A 71 11.67 -6.87 3.45
C TRP A 71 10.45 -7.53 2.81
N ARG A 72 10.09 -8.75 3.25
CA ARG A 72 8.87 -9.46 2.85
C ARG A 72 7.73 -9.29 3.85
N LYS A 73 7.92 -8.58 4.98
CA LYS A 73 6.86 -8.34 5.98
C LYS A 73 5.80 -7.37 5.43
N CYS A 74 5.08 -7.83 4.42
CA CYS A 74 4.02 -7.17 3.69
C CYS A 74 2.80 -8.09 3.73
N ARG A 75 1.70 -7.55 4.25
CA ARG A 75 0.45 -8.25 4.50
C ARG A 75 -0.69 -7.38 4.04
N ILE A 76 -1.64 -7.97 3.34
CA ILE A 76 -2.91 -7.31 3.00
C ILE A 76 -4.04 -8.27 3.31
N GLY A 77 -5.10 -7.73 3.92
CA GLY A 77 -6.29 -8.47 4.25
C GLY A 77 -7.55 -7.69 3.88
N ALA A 78 -8.62 -8.42 3.67
CA ALA A 78 -9.95 -7.92 3.42
C ALA A 78 -10.91 -8.53 4.44
N GLN A 79 -11.79 -7.68 4.99
CA GLN A 79 -12.88 -8.10 5.85
C GLN A 79 -14.20 -7.64 5.22
N GLY A 80 -15.13 -8.58 5.07
CA GLY A 80 -16.48 -8.33 4.56
C GLY A 80 -17.57 -8.79 5.53
N SER A 81 -18.81 -8.80 5.06
CA SER A 81 -19.98 -9.25 5.84
C SER A 81 -19.96 -10.75 6.16
N GLU A 82 -19.26 -11.56 5.37
CA GLU A 82 -19.27 -13.01 5.50
C GLU A 82 -17.92 -13.60 5.90
N GLY A 83 -16.92 -12.77 6.23
CA GLY A 83 -15.64 -13.28 6.67
C GLY A 83 -14.47 -12.35 6.43
N PHE A 84 -13.30 -12.97 6.46
CA PHE A 84 -12.00 -12.35 6.37
C PHE A 84 -11.07 -13.22 5.53
N ALA A 85 -10.18 -12.60 4.76
CA ALA A 85 -9.07 -13.26 4.10
C ALA A 85 -7.83 -12.35 4.11
N GLU A 86 -6.65 -12.94 4.18
CA GLU A 86 -5.39 -12.21 4.04
C GLU A 86 -4.31 -13.05 3.38
N VAL A 87 -3.36 -12.33 2.79
CA VAL A 87 -2.17 -12.89 2.16
C VAL A 87 -0.93 -12.21 2.73
N MET A 88 0.15 -12.98 2.88
CA MET A 88 1.44 -12.52 3.39
C MET A 88 2.51 -12.85 2.38
N THR A 89 3.37 -11.88 2.06
CA THR A 89 4.42 -12.09 1.05
C THR A 89 5.40 -13.17 1.53
N GLY A 90 5.29 -14.37 0.97
CA GLY A 90 6.10 -15.53 1.37
C GLY A 90 5.67 -16.19 2.68
N GLY A 91 4.49 -15.86 3.20
CA GLY A 91 3.88 -16.47 4.40
C GLY A 91 2.56 -17.18 4.13
N GLY A 92 2.22 -17.41 2.85
CA GLY A 92 0.95 -18.03 2.44
C GLY A 92 -0.26 -17.12 2.57
N TRP A 93 -1.43 -17.74 2.71
CA TRP A 93 -2.72 -17.06 2.86
C TRP A 93 -3.58 -17.79 3.88
N ARG A 94 -4.52 -17.05 4.48
CA ARG A 94 -5.54 -17.63 5.36
C ARG A 94 -6.84 -16.89 5.25
N ALA A 95 -7.93 -17.59 5.53
CA ALA A 95 -9.27 -17.03 5.51
C ALA A 95 -10.14 -17.66 6.61
N VAL A 96 -11.12 -16.90 7.08
CA VAL A 96 -12.22 -17.41 7.88
C VAL A 96 -13.50 -16.88 7.26
N THR A 97 -14.33 -17.78 6.72
CA THR A 97 -15.60 -17.41 6.09
C THR A 97 -16.77 -18.12 6.73
N LYS A 98 -17.96 -17.53 6.63
CA LYS A 98 -19.21 -18.08 7.18
C LYS A 98 -19.53 -19.47 6.63
N SER A 99 -19.32 -19.69 5.33
CA SER A 99 -19.62 -20.96 4.65
C SER A 99 -18.47 -21.95 4.68
N GLY A 100 -17.23 -21.45 4.64
CA GLY A 100 -16.04 -22.28 4.48
C GLY A 100 -15.20 -22.45 5.73
N GLY A 101 -15.59 -21.88 6.87
CA GLY A 101 -14.82 -21.96 8.11
C GLY A 101 -13.41 -21.39 7.97
N TYR A 102 -12.48 -21.90 8.78
CA TYR A 102 -11.05 -21.59 8.68
C TYR A 102 -10.39 -22.34 7.52
N GLN A 103 -9.64 -21.61 6.71
CA GLN A 103 -8.87 -22.11 5.57
C GLN A 103 -7.48 -21.47 5.56
N THR A 104 -6.51 -22.20 5.03
CA THR A 104 -5.14 -21.73 4.88
C THR A 104 -4.48 -22.43 3.72
N GLY A 105 -3.45 -21.80 3.14
CA GLY A 105 -2.65 -22.39 2.09
C GLY A 105 -1.28 -21.74 1.97
N GLU A 106 -0.40 -22.43 1.26
CA GLU A 106 0.93 -21.91 0.92
C GLU A 106 0.83 -20.78 -0.13
N GLY A 107 1.92 -20.04 -0.28
CA GLY A 107 2.00 -18.95 -1.24
C GLY A 107 3.19 -18.02 -0.96
N GLY A 108 3.72 -17.43 -2.02
CA GLY A 108 4.83 -16.50 -1.92
C GLY A 108 5.18 -15.89 -3.28
N MET A 109 5.98 -14.83 -3.22
CA MET A 109 6.54 -14.21 -4.42
C MET A 109 7.48 -15.20 -5.12
N SER A 110 7.22 -15.48 -6.40
CA SER A 110 8.04 -16.34 -7.24
C SER A 110 8.13 -15.76 -8.63
N TYR A 111 9.30 -15.23 -9.00
CA TYR A 111 9.50 -14.64 -10.33
C TYR A 111 9.23 -15.65 -11.46
N ASP A 112 9.51 -16.93 -11.26
CA ASP A 112 9.26 -17.98 -12.25
C ASP A 112 7.75 -18.20 -12.52
N TYR A 113 6.89 -17.93 -11.53
CA TYR A 113 5.44 -18.04 -11.67
C TYR A 113 4.78 -16.70 -11.98
N ASP A 114 5.27 -15.61 -11.38
CA ASP A 114 4.64 -14.29 -11.42
C ASP A 114 5.02 -13.50 -12.69
N MET A 115 6.27 -13.62 -13.18
CA MET A 115 6.74 -12.83 -14.32
C MET A 115 6.20 -13.28 -15.68
N PRO A 116 6.12 -14.58 -16.01
CA PRO A 116 5.60 -14.99 -17.32
C PRO A 116 4.19 -14.47 -17.62
N PRO A 117 3.18 -14.59 -16.74
CA PRO A 117 1.85 -14.04 -17.02
C PRO A 117 1.87 -12.52 -17.10
N TYR A 118 2.67 -11.84 -16.26
CA TYR A 118 2.82 -10.38 -16.32
C TYR A 118 3.37 -9.91 -17.68
N VAL A 119 4.44 -10.55 -18.18
CA VAL A 119 5.03 -10.23 -19.50
C VAL A 119 4.06 -10.57 -20.63
N GLN A 120 3.36 -11.70 -20.54
CA GLN A 120 2.37 -12.08 -21.54
C GLN A 120 1.22 -11.08 -21.60
N GLN A 121 0.73 -10.57 -20.46
CA GLN A 121 -0.32 -9.54 -20.43
C GLN A 121 0.14 -8.24 -21.12
N MET A 122 1.43 -7.89 -21.03
CA MET A 122 1.97 -6.73 -21.75
C MET A 122 1.98 -6.98 -23.27
N ALA A 123 2.39 -8.17 -23.70
CA ALA A 123 2.35 -8.55 -25.12
C ALA A 123 0.91 -8.56 -25.66
N ASP A 124 -0.02 -9.17 -24.91
CA ASP A 124 -1.44 -9.22 -25.24
C ASP A 124 -2.05 -7.83 -25.42
N TRP A 125 -1.65 -6.85 -24.59
CA TRP A 125 -2.13 -5.47 -24.72
C TRP A 125 -1.54 -4.78 -25.96
N LEU A 126 -0.26 -5.02 -26.27
CA LEU A 126 0.37 -4.49 -27.49
C LEU A 126 -0.28 -5.02 -28.77
N ASP A 127 -0.79 -6.25 -28.74
CA ASP A 127 -1.47 -6.89 -29.88
C ASP A 127 -2.97 -6.52 -29.98
N ASP A 128 -3.63 -6.18 -28.86
CA ASP A 128 -5.05 -5.83 -28.80
C ASP A 128 -5.34 -4.79 -27.71
N ASP A 129 -5.72 -3.57 -28.13
CA ASP A 129 -6.10 -2.46 -27.25
C ASP A 129 -7.27 -2.80 -26.29
N LYS A 130 -8.05 -3.85 -26.57
CA LYS A 130 -9.12 -4.33 -25.68
C LYS A 130 -8.61 -5.17 -24.51
N LYS A 131 -7.37 -5.67 -24.58
CA LYS A 131 -6.72 -6.47 -23.52
C LYS A 131 -5.83 -5.59 -22.63
N VAL A 132 -6.43 -4.54 -22.06
CA VAL A 132 -5.70 -3.57 -21.23
C VAL A 132 -4.97 -4.26 -20.09
N HIS A 133 -3.66 -4.01 -19.98
CA HIS A 133 -2.85 -4.56 -18.88
C HIS A 133 -3.34 -4.01 -17.52
N PRO A 134 -3.42 -4.85 -16.46
CA PRO A 134 -3.90 -4.41 -15.15
C PRO A 134 -3.14 -3.20 -14.57
N CYS A 135 -1.83 -3.14 -14.78
CA CYS A 135 -0.98 -2.00 -14.40
C CYS A 135 -0.97 -0.85 -15.44
N CYS A 136 -2.05 -0.64 -16.21
CA CYS A 136 -2.15 0.50 -17.10
C CYS A 136 -2.09 1.84 -16.34
N PHE A 137 -1.75 2.93 -17.05
CA PHE A 137 -1.61 4.25 -16.44
C PHE A 137 -2.86 4.69 -15.67
N ALA A 138 -4.06 4.43 -16.20
CA ALA A 138 -5.31 4.83 -15.53
C ALA A 138 -5.46 4.19 -14.14
N ASN A 139 -5.10 2.92 -13.99
CA ASN A 139 -5.14 2.20 -12.72
C ASN A 139 -4.02 2.67 -11.78
N ALA A 140 -2.78 2.74 -12.29
CA ALA A 140 -1.64 3.22 -11.51
C ALA A 140 -1.86 4.66 -11.01
N TYR A 141 -2.49 5.51 -11.82
CA TYR A 141 -2.79 6.90 -11.47
C TYR A 141 -3.77 7.01 -10.30
N LYS A 142 -4.81 6.16 -10.23
CA LYS A 142 -5.72 6.10 -9.08
C LYS A 142 -4.97 5.82 -7.77
N GLY A 143 -4.07 4.82 -7.79
CA GLY A 143 -3.26 4.49 -6.61
C GLY A 143 -2.26 5.59 -6.24
N PHE A 144 -1.62 6.20 -7.24
CA PHE A 144 -0.73 7.34 -7.05
C PHE A 144 -1.46 8.53 -6.43
N GLU A 145 -2.65 8.86 -6.92
CA GLU A 145 -3.45 9.97 -6.42
C GLU A 145 -3.83 9.79 -4.95
N ILE A 146 -4.24 8.57 -4.55
CA ILE A 146 -4.49 8.23 -3.14
C ILE A 146 -3.22 8.44 -2.30
N MET A 147 -2.06 7.98 -2.78
CA MET A 147 -0.79 8.14 -2.06
C MET A 147 -0.42 9.63 -1.88
N SER A 148 -0.52 10.43 -2.94
CA SER A 148 -0.29 11.87 -2.88
C SER A 148 -1.27 12.56 -1.93
N ALA A 149 -2.55 12.19 -1.95
CA ALA A 149 -3.54 12.73 -1.03
C ALA A 149 -3.23 12.37 0.43
N LEU A 150 -2.73 11.16 0.71
CA LEU A 150 -2.28 10.79 2.06
C LEU A 150 -1.11 11.68 2.51
N TYR A 151 -0.15 11.96 1.63
CA TYR A 151 0.95 12.88 1.94
C TYR A 151 0.48 14.32 2.15
N ARG A 152 -0.50 14.80 1.38
CA ARG A 152 -1.13 16.12 1.63
C ARG A 152 -1.83 16.14 2.97
N SER A 153 -2.57 15.10 3.32
CA SER A 153 -3.23 15.00 4.63
C SER A 153 -2.23 15.07 5.79
N VAL A 154 -1.04 14.47 5.63
CA VAL A 154 0.06 14.61 6.62
C VAL A 154 0.53 16.06 6.72
N ALA A 155 0.75 16.73 5.58
CA ALA A 155 1.31 18.06 5.53
C ALA A 155 0.34 19.16 6.00
N GLU A 156 -0.92 19.05 5.60
CA GLU A 156 -1.97 20.06 5.84
C GLU A 156 -2.77 19.76 7.11
N GLY A 157 -2.84 18.49 7.51
CA GLY A 157 -3.70 18.01 8.57
C GLY A 157 -5.15 17.84 8.13
N GLY A 158 -5.80 16.78 8.61
CA GLY A 158 -7.22 16.53 8.35
C GLY A 158 -7.50 15.71 7.08
N GLN A 159 -8.76 15.72 6.64
CA GLN A 159 -9.21 14.95 5.47
C GLN A 159 -8.86 15.69 4.17
N VAL A 160 -8.43 14.93 3.16
CA VAL A 160 -8.20 15.43 1.80
C VAL A 160 -9.18 14.72 0.87
N THR A 161 -9.96 15.49 0.11
CA THR A 161 -10.92 14.99 -0.88
C THR A 161 -10.21 14.44 -2.12
N LEU A 162 -10.77 13.38 -2.70
CA LEU A 162 -10.38 12.82 -3.99
C LEU A 162 -11.50 13.02 -5.04
N PRO A 163 -11.17 13.20 -6.33
CA PRO A 163 -9.82 13.29 -6.89
C PRO A 163 -9.11 14.61 -6.50
N LEU A 164 -7.78 14.64 -6.61
CA LEU A 164 -7.00 15.85 -6.37
C LEU A 164 -7.20 16.83 -7.52
N THR A 165 -7.65 18.04 -7.23
CA THR A 165 -7.94 19.05 -8.26
C THR A 165 -6.76 19.96 -8.60
N THR A 166 -5.68 19.88 -7.84
CA THR A 166 -4.47 20.69 -8.00
C THR A 166 -3.22 19.83 -7.84
N GLY A 167 -2.14 20.20 -8.51
CA GLY A 167 -0.81 19.61 -8.27
C GLY A 167 -0.11 20.23 -7.07
N ALA A 168 0.77 19.47 -6.42
CA ALA A 168 1.67 19.93 -5.37
C ALA A 168 2.97 19.10 -5.43
N ASP A 169 4.02 19.57 -4.76
CA ASP A 169 5.19 18.75 -4.48
C ASP A 169 5.01 18.14 -3.08
N GLU A 170 4.34 17.00 -3.01
CA GLU A 170 4.06 16.34 -1.71
C GLU A 170 5.34 15.99 -0.95
N ILE A 171 6.45 15.71 -1.65
CA ILE A 171 7.73 15.40 -1.00
C ILE A 171 8.31 16.64 -0.33
N ALA A 172 8.30 17.79 -0.99
CA ALA A 172 8.71 19.05 -0.38
C ALA A 172 7.84 19.40 0.82
N LEU A 173 6.51 19.24 0.71
CA LEU A 173 5.57 19.45 1.81
C LEU A 173 5.88 18.54 3.00
N LEU A 174 6.16 17.26 2.79
CA LEU A 174 6.55 16.34 3.86
C LEU A 174 7.88 16.76 4.50
N LYS A 175 8.88 17.18 3.72
CA LYS A 175 10.16 17.70 4.24
C LYS A 175 9.96 18.96 5.09
N GLU A 176 8.96 19.78 4.79
CA GLU A 176 8.64 20.94 5.62
C GLU A 176 7.89 20.56 6.90
N LYS A 177 6.88 19.69 6.78
CA LYS A 177 5.87 19.48 7.84
C LYS A 177 6.16 18.32 8.78
N VAL A 178 6.81 17.25 8.32
CA VAL A 178 7.12 16.11 9.18
C VAL A 178 8.22 16.53 10.18
N PRO A 179 8.00 16.39 11.49
CA PRO A 179 8.99 16.78 12.49
C PRO A 179 10.30 15.98 12.36
N VAL A 180 11.43 16.65 12.61
CA VAL A 180 12.74 15.99 12.76
C VAL A 180 12.77 15.28 14.12
N LYS A 181 12.22 14.06 14.15
CA LYS A 181 12.21 13.19 15.33
C LYS A 181 12.53 11.78 14.91
N LYS A 182 13.30 11.08 15.75
CA LYS A 182 13.58 9.66 15.58
C LYS A 182 12.26 8.89 15.54
N VAL A 183 12.11 8.05 14.50
CA VAL A 183 10.93 7.20 14.34
C VAL A 183 10.91 6.12 15.43
N ARG A 184 9.71 5.71 15.85
CA ARG A 184 9.53 4.57 16.75
C ARG A 184 9.48 3.30 15.91
N LEU A 185 10.28 2.31 16.29
CA LEU A 185 10.37 1.03 15.60
C LEU A 185 9.50 0.00 16.31
N THR A 186 8.72 -0.77 15.55
CA THR A 186 8.06 -1.97 16.07
C THR A 186 9.07 -3.08 16.29
N LEU A 187 10.00 -3.25 15.34
CA LEU A 187 11.03 -4.29 15.34
C LEU A 187 12.41 -3.68 15.56
N ALA A 188 13.10 -4.10 16.62
CA ALA A 188 14.43 -3.57 16.96
C ALA A 188 15.46 -3.87 15.85
N GLU A 189 15.36 -5.02 15.20
CA GLU A 189 16.22 -5.45 14.08
C GLU A 189 16.10 -4.55 12.84
N SER A 190 15.00 -3.78 12.73
CA SER A 190 14.79 -2.87 11.60
C SER A 190 15.55 -1.55 11.74
N ALA A 191 16.25 -1.32 12.86
CA ALA A 191 16.91 -0.04 13.14
C ALA A 191 17.90 0.40 12.06
N LYS A 192 18.61 -0.54 11.42
CA LYS A 192 19.53 -0.26 10.32
C LYS A 192 18.86 0.33 9.07
N GLU A 193 17.57 0.06 8.87
CA GLU A 193 16.80 0.52 7.70
C GLU A 193 16.23 1.93 7.90
N TYR A 194 16.26 2.44 9.14
CA TYR A 194 15.77 3.74 9.56
C TYR A 194 16.81 4.45 10.44
N PRO A 195 17.99 4.83 9.89
CA PRO A 195 19.08 5.43 10.66
C PRO A 195 18.79 6.86 11.16
N GLY A 196 17.61 7.41 10.83
CA GLY A 196 17.22 8.81 11.04
C GLY A 196 17.22 9.31 12.47
#